data_AF-A0AAW0WGR6-F1
#
_entry.id   AF-A0AAW0WGR6-F1
#
_cell.length_a   1.000
_cell.length_b   1.000
_cell.length_c   1.000
_cell.angle_alpha   90.00
_cell.angle_beta   90.00
_cell.angle_gamma   90.00
#
_symmetry.space_group_name_H-M   'P 1'
#
loop_
_entity.id
_entity.type
_entity.pdbx_description
1 polymer ?
#
loop_
_entity_poly.entity_id
_entity_poly.type
_entity_poly.pdbx_seq_one_letter_code
_entity_poly.pdbx_strand_id
1 'polypeptide(L)'
;YILHSVSAVWASSDGTRLCYATFNDSGVREARIPIYTDKYATYNPIRYPKVDTANPTATLWVVELDHSSPPSPQDLKPPTRVKDQDHYFTGVAWVEADTVAVVWRNRAQNVSVVTACTAPMWFCDELFVEESGPQRWATVEETPLFALNGTVFVGIAPLLDSTSGTYPHIHQGSTEARHTIPVTFGSYSVFSIVGWDT
;
A
#
# COMPACT_ATOMS: atom_id res chain seq x y z
N TYR A 1 -3.40 5.84 11.03
CA TYR A 1 -4.13 4.77 10.34
C TYR A 1 -3.23 4.23 9.25
N ILE A 2 -3.18 2.92 9.01
CA ILE A 2 -2.29 2.31 8.00
C ILE A 2 -2.53 2.89 6.59
N LEU A 3 -3.77 3.22 6.25
CA LEU A 3 -4.14 3.80 4.96
C LEU A 3 -4.21 5.33 4.94
N HIS A 4 -3.87 5.99 6.05
CA HIS A 4 -3.97 7.45 6.21
C HIS A 4 -5.37 8.05 5.91
N SER A 5 -6.39 7.20 5.74
CA SER A 5 -7.75 7.55 5.34
C SER A 5 -8.76 6.65 6.05
N VAL A 6 -10.00 7.14 6.17
CA VAL A 6 -11.16 6.36 6.62
C VAL A 6 -11.86 5.62 5.47
N SER A 7 -11.49 5.94 4.23
CA SER A 7 -11.96 5.25 3.03
C SER A 7 -10.92 4.21 2.58
N ALA A 8 -11.39 3.05 2.15
CA ALA A 8 -10.59 2.00 1.52
C ALA A 8 -11.12 1.69 0.12
N VAL A 9 -11.42 2.74 -0.64
CA VAL A 9 -12.01 2.71 -1.97
C VAL A 9 -11.33 3.78 -2.84
N TRP A 10 -10.93 3.41 -4.05
CA TRP A 10 -10.22 4.23 -5.02
C TRP A 10 -10.87 4.09 -6.40
N ALA A 11 -11.41 5.19 -6.95
CA ALA A 11 -11.99 5.20 -8.29
C ALA A 11 -10.92 5.46 -9.36
N SER A 12 -11.04 4.80 -10.52
CA SER A 12 -10.19 5.08 -11.67
C SER A 12 -10.42 6.50 -12.19
N SER A 13 -9.43 7.07 -12.87
CA SER A 13 -9.49 8.44 -13.39
C SER A 13 -10.61 8.66 -14.42
N ASP A 14 -10.95 7.61 -15.17
CA ASP A 14 -12.05 7.59 -16.14
C ASP A 14 -13.41 7.23 -15.53
N GLY A 15 -13.45 6.84 -14.25
CA GLY A 15 -14.66 6.46 -13.53
C GLY A 15 -15.27 5.13 -13.97
N THR A 16 -14.58 4.32 -14.77
CA THR A 16 -15.11 3.03 -15.27
C THR A 16 -14.86 1.86 -14.31
N ARG A 17 -13.91 2.01 -13.37
CA ARG A 17 -13.52 0.96 -12.43
C ARG A 17 -13.39 1.49 -11.01
N LEU A 18 -13.58 0.57 -10.06
CA LEU A 18 -13.41 0.81 -8.64
C LEU A 18 -12.45 -0.22 -8.07
N CYS A 19 -11.40 0.23 -7.38
CA CYS A 19 -10.58 -0.59 -6.51
C CYS A 19 -11.07 -0.42 -5.07
N TYR A 20 -11.26 -1.49 -4.33
CA TYR A 20 -11.66 -1.41 -2.93
C TYR A 20 -11.03 -2.53 -2.10
N ALA A 21 -10.90 -2.29 -0.81
CA ALA A 21 -10.38 -3.29 0.11
C ALA A 21 -11.48 -3.94 0.95
N THR A 22 -11.31 -5.23 1.23
CA THR A 22 -12.07 -5.96 2.24
C THR A 22 -11.16 -6.37 3.38
N PHE A 23 -11.63 -6.25 4.61
CA PHE A 23 -10.89 -6.65 5.81
C PHE A 23 -11.65 -7.77 6.53
N ASN A 24 -11.02 -8.93 6.65
CA ASN A 24 -11.56 -10.06 7.38
C ASN A 24 -10.97 -10.09 8.80
N ASP A 25 -11.79 -9.69 9.77
CA ASP A 25 -11.44 -9.65 11.19
C ASP A 25 -11.88 -10.89 11.98
N SER A 26 -12.37 -11.95 11.31
CA SER A 26 -12.92 -13.13 12.00
C SER A 26 -11.92 -13.81 12.94
N GLY A 27 -10.63 -13.81 12.59
CA GLY A 27 -9.54 -14.33 13.42
C GLY A 27 -8.98 -13.33 14.44
N VAL A 28 -9.38 -12.06 14.38
CA VAL A 28 -8.85 -11.00 15.25
C VAL A 28 -9.54 -11.06 16.61
N ARG A 29 -8.78 -10.94 17.70
CA ARG A 29 -9.34 -10.97 19.06
C ARG A 29 -10.20 -9.73 19.34
N GLU A 30 -11.20 -9.91 20.19
CA GLU A 30 -12.05 -8.83 20.66
C GLU A 30 -11.41 -8.11 21.85
N ALA A 31 -11.41 -6.78 21.82
CA ALA A 31 -11.22 -5.93 22.98
C ALA A 31 -12.58 -5.35 23.40
N ARG A 32 -12.84 -5.32 24.71
CA ARG A 32 -14.10 -4.83 25.27
C ARG A 32 -13.88 -3.45 25.87
N ILE A 33 -14.52 -2.44 25.30
CA ILE A 33 -14.48 -1.06 25.82
C ILE A 33 -15.67 -0.89 26.76
N PRO A 34 -15.46 -0.62 28.06
CA PRO A 34 -16.56 -0.38 28.99
C PRO A 34 -17.24 0.97 28.70
N ILE A 35 -18.58 0.98 28.73
CA ILE A 35 -19.41 2.16 28.54
C ILE A 35 -20.22 2.38 29.83
N TYR A 36 -20.06 3.56 30.42
CA TYR A 36 -20.69 3.97 31.69
C TYR A 36 -21.76 5.05 31.46
N THR A 37 -22.78 4.72 30.66
CA THR A 37 -23.89 5.65 30.36
C THR A 37 -25.12 5.45 31.26
N ASP A 38 -25.19 4.35 32.00
CA ASP A 38 -26.28 4.02 32.92
C ASP A 38 -25.72 3.40 34.22
N LYS A 39 -26.61 3.05 35.16
CA LYS A 39 -26.30 2.44 36.46
C LYS A 39 -25.45 1.17 36.38
N TYR A 40 -25.50 0.46 35.24
CA TYR A 40 -24.69 -0.72 34.97
C TYR A 40 -23.82 -0.49 33.74
N ALA A 41 -22.53 -0.84 33.86
CA ALA A 41 -21.60 -0.76 32.75
C ALA A 41 -21.99 -1.76 31.65
N THR A 42 -21.97 -1.31 30.41
CA THR A 42 -22.06 -2.17 29.21
C THR A 42 -20.71 -2.25 28.54
N TYR A 43 -20.56 -3.12 27.54
CA TYR A 43 -19.32 -3.27 26.79
C TYR A 43 -19.58 -3.11 25.30
N ASN A 44 -18.74 -2.32 24.63
CA ASN A 44 -18.68 -2.28 23.18
C ASN A 44 -17.52 -3.17 22.69
N PRO A 45 -17.82 -4.32 22.07
CA PRO A 45 -16.79 -5.20 21.52
C PRO A 45 -16.21 -4.62 20.23
N ILE A 46 -14.88 -4.55 20.13
CA ILE A 46 -14.16 -4.17 18.91
C ILE A 46 -13.11 -5.22 18.56
N ARG A 47 -12.90 -5.48 17.26
CA ARG A 47 -11.79 -6.33 16.80
C ARG A 47 -10.51 -5.52 16.90
N TYR A 48 -9.58 -5.95 17.75
CA TYR A 48 -8.35 -5.23 18.02
C TYR A 48 -7.16 -6.20 18.11
N PRO A 49 -6.25 -6.21 17.12
CA PRO A 49 -5.07 -7.04 17.17
C PRO A 49 -4.08 -6.46 18.20
N LYS A 50 -3.79 -7.24 19.25
CA LYS A 50 -2.68 -6.96 20.17
C LYS A 50 -1.37 -7.48 19.57
N VAL A 51 -0.25 -7.08 20.19
CA VAL A 51 1.08 -7.60 19.89
C VAL A 51 1.05 -9.13 19.79
N ASP A 52 1.64 -9.67 18.72
CA ASP A 52 1.73 -11.11 18.43
C ASP A 52 0.39 -11.86 18.35
N THR A 53 -0.72 -11.17 18.05
CA THR A 53 -2.01 -11.80 17.72
C THR A 53 -2.31 -11.73 16.23
N ALA A 54 -3.35 -12.43 15.76
CA ALA A 54 -3.72 -12.42 14.34
C ALA A 54 -4.14 -11.02 13.89
N ASN A 55 -3.60 -10.58 12.75
CA ASN A 55 -4.03 -9.35 12.07
C ASN A 55 -5.28 -9.63 11.22
N PRO A 56 -6.04 -8.57 10.88
CA PRO A 56 -7.02 -8.62 9.79
C PRO A 56 -6.39 -9.16 8.50
N THR A 57 -7.09 -10.03 7.79
CA THR A 57 -6.70 -10.36 6.41
C THR A 57 -7.28 -9.30 5.47
N ALA A 58 -6.40 -8.50 4.87
CA ALA A 58 -6.78 -7.45 3.93
C ALA A 58 -6.65 -7.96 2.49
N THR A 59 -7.66 -7.70 1.66
CA THR A 59 -7.69 -8.13 0.26
C THR A 59 -8.16 -6.97 -0.62
N LEU A 60 -7.52 -6.76 -1.76
CA LEU A 60 -7.88 -5.74 -2.74
C LEU A 60 -8.64 -6.36 -3.90
N TRP A 61 -9.69 -5.66 -4.33
CA TRP A 61 -10.58 -6.06 -5.39
C TRP A 61 -10.73 -4.93 -6.39
N VAL A 62 -10.76 -5.25 -7.67
CA VAL A 62 -11.20 -4.34 -8.73
C VAL A 62 -12.51 -4.82 -9.31
N VAL A 63 -13.42 -3.88 -9.52
CA VAL A 63 -14.70 -4.13 -10.16
C VAL A 63 -14.96 -3.09 -11.24
N GLU A 64 -15.47 -3.54 -12.37
CA GLU A 64 -15.93 -2.65 -13.45
C GLU A 64 -17.34 -2.15 -13.14
N LEU A 65 -17.58 -0.87 -13.38
CA LEU A 65 -18.84 -0.17 -13.06
C LEU A 65 -19.84 -0.18 -14.22
N ASP A 66 -19.77 -1.17 -15.11
CA ASP A 66 -20.70 -1.30 -16.22
C ASP A 66 -22.13 -1.58 -15.72
N HIS A 67 -23.11 -0.91 -16.33
CA HIS A 67 -24.53 -1.08 -16.06
C HIS A 67 -25.15 -2.30 -16.76
N SER A 68 -24.43 -2.91 -17.72
CA SER A 68 -24.97 -3.97 -18.58
C SER A 68 -24.91 -5.38 -17.98
N SER A 69 -24.07 -5.61 -16.95
CA SER A 69 -23.89 -6.91 -16.32
C SER A 69 -23.69 -6.80 -14.81
N PRO A 70 -23.96 -7.88 -14.03
CA PRO A 70 -23.66 -7.88 -12.60
C PRO A 70 -22.17 -7.59 -12.37
N PRO A 71 -21.82 -6.79 -11.35
CA PRO A 71 -20.42 -6.53 -11.02
C PRO A 71 -19.70 -7.85 -10.74
N SER A 72 -18.56 -8.07 -11.40
CA SER A 72 -17.70 -9.24 -11.19
C SER A 72 -16.37 -8.79 -10.60
N PRO A 73 -16.23 -8.73 -9.27
CA PRO A 73 -14.99 -8.34 -8.62
C PRO A 73 -13.87 -9.33 -8.92
N GLN A 74 -12.68 -8.80 -9.20
CA GLN A 74 -11.46 -9.54 -9.46
C GLN A 74 -10.44 -9.16 -8.39
N ASP A 75 -9.72 -10.15 -7.84
CA ASP A 75 -8.77 -9.88 -6.76
C ASP A 75 -7.39 -9.52 -7.31
N LEU A 76 -6.78 -8.51 -6.68
CA LEU A 76 -5.39 -8.14 -6.95
C LEU A 76 -4.48 -9.14 -6.25
N LYS A 77 -3.61 -9.80 -7.02
CA LYS A 77 -2.74 -10.87 -6.53
C LYS A 77 -1.44 -10.26 -5.99
N PRO A 78 -1.17 -10.32 -4.67
CA PRO A 78 0.06 -9.78 -4.10
C PRO A 78 1.31 -10.41 -4.73
N PRO A 79 2.45 -9.70 -4.72
CA PRO A 79 3.69 -10.23 -5.28
C PRO A 79 4.19 -11.43 -4.49
N THR A 80 4.93 -12.32 -5.15
CA THR A 80 5.42 -13.59 -4.55
C THR A 80 6.23 -13.37 -3.27
N ARG A 81 6.90 -12.22 -3.12
CA ARG A 81 7.67 -11.89 -1.90
C ARG A 81 6.84 -11.84 -0.62
N VAL A 82 5.55 -11.48 -0.71
CA VAL A 82 4.69 -11.28 0.46
C VAL A 82 3.48 -12.21 0.50
N LYS A 83 3.03 -12.74 -0.67
CA LYS A 83 1.76 -13.49 -0.78
C LYS A 83 1.63 -14.68 0.18
N ASP A 84 2.73 -15.36 0.48
CA ASP A 84 2.77 -16.59 1.29
C ASP A 84 3.05 -16.30 2.77
N GLN A 85 3.05 -15.03 3.18
CA GLN A 85 3.32 -14.56 4.54
C GLN A 85 2.22 -13.63 5.02
N ASP A 86 2.16 -13.35 6.32
CA ASP A 86 1.27 -12.31 6.85
C ASP A 86 1.74 -10.94 6.34
N HIS A 87 0.84 -10.25 5.64
CA HIS A 87 1.12 -9.00 4.95
C HIS A 87 -0.10 -8.09 4.96
N TYR A 88 0.14 -6.81 4.67
CA TYR A 88 -0.88 -5.79 4.51
C TYR A 88 -0.42 -4.82 3.42
N PHE A 89 -1.29 -3.87 3.05
CA PHE A 89 -0.94 -2.79 2.13
C PHE A 89 -1.07 -1.44 2.84
N THR A 90 -0.27 -0.47 2.41
CA THR A 90 -0.24 0.89 2.98
C THR A 90 -0.67 1.96 1.98
N GLY A 91 -0.45 1.73 0.69
CA GLY A 91 -0.80 2.66 -0.38
C GLY A 91 -1.44 1.96 -1.55
N VAL A 92 -2.46 2.60 -2.14
CA VAL A 92 -3.13 2.18 -3.36
C VAL A 92 -3.43 3.43 -4.19
N ALA A 93 -3.09 3.39 -5.48
CA ALA A 93 -3.35 4.48 -6.41
C ALA A 93 -3.55 3.91 -7.82
N TRP A 94 -4.43 4.53 -8.60
CA TRP A 94 -4.55 4.20 -10.02
C TRP A 94 -3.38 4.82 -10.79
N VAL A 95 -2.77 4.03 -11.68
CA VAL A 95 -1.75 4.48 -12.64
C VAL A 95 -2.43 4.84 -13.95
N GLU A 96 -3.21 3.89 -14.46
CA GLU A 96 -4.02 3.99 -15.68
C GLU A 96 -5.37 3.29 -15.44
N ALA A 97 -6.29 3.32 -16.39
CA ALA A 97 -7.60 2.68 -16.24
C ALA A 97 -7.53 1.15 -15.99
N ASP A 98 -6.46 0.50 -16.41
CA ASP A 98 -6.26 -0.95 -16.30
C ASP A 98 -5.15 -1.36 -15.31
N THR A 99 -4.50 -0.39 -14.65
CA THR A 99 -3.31 -0.62 -13.84
C THR A 99 -3.41 0.12 -12.50
N VAL A 100 -3.25 -0.63 -11.40
CA VAL A 100 -3.28 -0.13 -10.02
C VAL A 100 -1.91 -0.31 -9.39
N ALA A 101 -1.35 0.75 -8.83
CA ALA A 101 -0.18 0.68 -8.00
C ALA A 101 -0.55 0.33 -6.55
N VAL A 102 0.16 -0.64 -5.96
CA VAL A 102 -0.04 -1.06 -4.57
C VAL A 102 1.29 -1.18 -3.85
N VAL A 103 1.35 -0.64 -2.62
CA VAL A 103 2.47 -0.82 -1.71
C VAL A 103 2.13 -1.91 -0.70
N TRP A 104 2.80 -3.05 -0.83
CA TRP A 104 2.66 -4.20 0.07
C TRP A 104 3.76 -4.21 1.12
N ARG A 105 3.41 -4.57 2.36
CA ARG A 105 4.36 -4.70 3.46
C ARG A 105 4.15 -6.02 4.18
N ASN A 106 5.25 -6.63 4.58
CA ASN A 106 5.18 -7.78 5.46
C ASN A 106 4.83 -7.36 6.90
N ARG A 107 4.33 -8.31 7.69
CA ARG A 107 3.97 -8.07 9.10
C ARG A 107 5.12 -7.55 9.97
N ALA A 108 6.35 -7.99 9.73
CA ALA A 108 7.54 -7.49 10.43
C ALA A 108 7.92 -6.05 10.05
N GLN A 109 7.26 -5.48 9.03
CA GLN A 109 7.43 -4.12 8.53
C GLN A 109 8.84 -3.79 8.01
N ASN A 110 9.69 -4.78 7.75
CA ASN A 110 11.05 -4.61 7.25
C ASN A 110 11.21 -4.86 5.74
N VAL A 111 10.12 -5.24 5.08
CA VAL A 111 10.03 -5.35 3.63
C VAL A 111 8.86 -4.49 3.16
N SER A 112 9.12 -3.61 2.20
CA SER A 112 8.10 -2.87 1.45
C SER A 112 8.28 -3.10 -0.04
N VAL A 113 7.18 -3.38 -0.73
CA VAL A 113 7.16 -3.73 -2.15
C VAL A 113 6.15 -2.86 -2.87
N VAL A 114 6.65 -1.97 -3.72
CA VAL A 114 5.82 -1.22 -4.65
C VAL A 114 5.56 -2.09 -5.87
N THR A 115 4.30 -2.22 -6.25
CA THR A 115 3.87 -3.05 -7.38
C THR A 115 2.97 -2.30 -8.33
N ALA A 116 2.91 -2.75 -9.57
CA ALA A 116 1.84 -2.44 -10.52
C ALA A 116 1.04 -3.71 -10.81
N CYS A 117 -0.27 -3.65 -10.59
CA CYS A 117 -1.21 -4.76 -10.82
C CYS A 117 -2.07 -4.41 -12.03
N THR A 118 -1.93 -5.19 -13.11
CA THR A 118 -2.54 -4.86 -14.41
C THR A 118 -3.58 -5.89 -14.83
N ALA A 119 -4.67 -5.40 -15.42
CA ALA A 119 -5.71 -6.23 -16.02
C ALA A 119 -5.16 -7.11 -17.19
N PRO A 120 -5.82 -8.22 -17.54
CA PRO A 120 -7.04 -8.77 -16.96
C PRO A 120 -6.80 -9.69 -15.75
N MET A 121 -5.56 -10.10 -15.50
CA MET A 121 -5.28 -11.11 -14.48
C MET A 121 -5.00 -10.50 -13.10
N TRP A 122 -4.68 -9.21 -13.03
CA TRP A 122 -4.36 -8.47 -11.81
C TRP A 122 -3.21 -9.09 -11.00
N PHE A 123 -2.25 -9.70 -11.68
CA PHE A 123 -0.98 -10.07 -11.08
C PHE A 123 -0.16 -8.80 -10.84
N CYS A 124 0.31 -8.63 -9.61
CA CYS A 124 1.11 -7.47 -9.22
C CYS A 124 2.60 -7.72 -9.48
N ASP A 125 3.18 -6.99 -10.43
CA ASP A 125 4.60 -7.01 -10.75
C ASP A 125 5.38 -6.05 -9.84
N GLU A 126 6.55 -6.49 -9.35
CA GLU A 126 7.42 -5.70 -8.48
C GLU A 126 8.10 -4.55 -9.26
N LEU A 127 7.84 -3.31 -8.86
CA LEU A 127 8.48 -2.11 -9.39
C LEU A 127 9.70 -1.70 -8.56
N PHE A 128 9.54 -1.71 -7.24
CA PHE A 128 10.58 -1.31 -6.30
C PHE A 128 10.44 -2.11 -5.00
N VAL A 129 11.56 -2.47 -4.41
CA VAL A 129 11.62 -3.20 -3.14
C VAL A 129 12.59 -2.50 -2.20
N GLU A 130 12.12 -2.26 -0.98
CA GLU A 130 12.96 -1.86 0.15
C GLU A 130 13.05 -3.01 1.15
N GLU A 131 14.29 -3.39 1.49
CA GLU A 131 14.58 -4.32 2.58
C GLU A 131 15.52 -3.65 3.58
N SER A 132 14.99 -3.29 4.75
CA SER A 132 15.73 -2.55 5.79
C SER A 132 16.51 -3.46 6.74
N GLY A 133 16.37 -4.78 6.60
CA GLY A 133 16.95 -5.79 7.50
C GLY A 133 16.13 -6.01 8.78
N PRO A 134 16.51 -6.95 9.66
CA PRO A 134 15.69 -7.38 10.80
C PRO A 134 15.60 -6.36 11.94
N GLN A 135 16.48 -5.35 11.98
CA GLN A 135 16.59 -4.38 13.08
C GLN A 135 16.00 -3.01 12.74
N ARG A 136 15.48 -2.84 11.52
CA ARG A 136 14.93 -1.57 11.03
C ARG A 136 13.63 -1.86 10.28
N TRP A 137 12.75 -0.87 10.28
CA TRP A 137 11.52 -0.85 9.49
C TRP A 137 11.82 -0.30 8.09
N ALA A 138 11.13 -0.81 7.10
CA ALA A 138 11.05 -0.20 5.78
C ALA A 138 10.32 1.14 5.90
N THR A 139 10.73 2.10 5.10
CA THR A 139 10.27 3.49 5.14
C THR A 139 9.32 3.84 4.00
N VAL A 140 9.34 3.09 2.90
CA VAL A 140 8.39 3.25 1.80
C VAL A 140 7.02 2.74 2.22
N GLU A 141 6.05 3.65 2.28
CA GLU A 141 4.66 3.34 2.64
C GLU A 141 3.64 3.91 1.64
N GLU A 142 3.97 4.99 0.93
CA GLU A 142 3.10 5.65 -0.06
C GLU A 142 3.39 5.14 -1.48
N THR A 143 2.35 5.16 -2.32
CA THR A 143 2.51 4.88 -3.76
C THR A 143 3.34 5.99 -4.41
N PRO A 144 4.25 5.68 -5.35
CA PRO A 144 4.96 6.71 -6.09
C PRO A 144 4.00 7.49 -7.00
N LEU A 145 4.42 8.67 -7.41
CA LEU A 145 3.73 9.44 -8.44
C LEU A 145 4.13 8.91 -9.81
N PHE A 146 3.15 8.53 -10.62
CA PHE A 146 3.38 8.08 -11.99
C PHE A 146 3.25 9.24 -12.96
N ALA A 147 4.07 9.23 -14.02
CA ALA A 147 3.88 10.10 -15.17
C ALA A 147 2.59 9.74 -15.92
N LEU A 148 2.08 10.67 -16.75
CA LEU A 148 0.85 10.51 -17.53
C LEU A 148 0.79 9.23 -18.39
N ASN A 149 1.96 8.74 -18.81
CA ASN A 149 2.07 7.55 -19.64
C ASN A 149 2.24 6.24 -18.84
N GLY A 150 2.19 6.29 -17.51
CA GLY A 150 2.33 5.14 -16.63
C GLY A 150 3.71 4.46 -16.61
N THR A 151 4.67 4.87 -17.46
CA THR A 151 5.94 4.15 -17.66
C THR A 151 7.06 4.58 -16.72
N VAL A 152 7.01 5.81 -16.22
CA VAL A 152 8.02 6.39 -15.32
C VAL A 152 7.31 6.81 -14.05
N PHE A 153 7.96 6.60 -12.91
CA PHE A 153 7.45 7.02 -11.62
C PHE A 153 8.53 7.69 -10.77
N VAL A 154 8.12 8.54 -9.84
CA VAL A 154 8.98 9.12 -8.81
C VAL A 154 8.41 8.82 -7.43
N GLY A 155 9.27 8.38 -6.52
CA GLY A 155 8.91 8.06 -5.16
C GLY A 155 10.02 8.45 -4.19
N ILE A 156 9.70 8.49 -2.90
CA ILE A 156 10.69 8.71 -1.85
C ILE A 156 11.19 7.35 -1.37
N ALA A 157 12.50 7.16 -1.37
CA ALA A 157 13.15 5.93 -0.91
C ALA A 157 14.43 6.26 -0.12
N PRO A 158 14.90 5.36 0.75
CA PRO A 158 16.14 5.58 1.49
C PRO A 158 17.37 5.55 0.59
N LEU A 159 18.24 6.55 0.73
CA LEU A 159 19.55 6.61 0.10
C LEU A 159 20.64 6.76 1.17
N LEU A 160 21.70 5.95 1.05
CA LEU A 160 22.83 6.00 1.96
C LEU A 160 23.78 7.15 1.60
N ASP A 161 23.96 8.08 2.52
CA ASP A 161 25.08 9.02 2.56
C ASP A 161 26.28 8.33 3.23
N SER A 162 27.43 8.35 2.57
CA SER A 162 28.63 7.61 2.99
C SER A 162 29.18 8.05 4.35
N THR A 163 28.81 9.24 4.84
CA THR A 163 29.35 9.84 6.06
C THR A 163 28.29 10.06 7.13
N SER A 164 27.04 10.30 6.73
CA SER A 164 26.01 10.84 7.62
C SER A 164 24.82 9.90 7.83
N GLY A 165 24.82 8.72 7.22
CA GLY A 165 23.77 7.71 7.41
C GLY A 165 22.77 7.66 6.26
N THR A 166 21.54 7.18 6.51
CA THR A 166 20.53 6.99 5.46
C THR A 166 19.47 8.08 5.54
N TYR A 167 19.19 8.75 4.42
CA TYR A 167 18.16 9.79 4.32
C TYR A 167 17.14 9.46 3.22
N PRO A 168 15.85 9.78 3.41
CA PRO A 168 14.84 9.68 2.36
C PRO A 168 15.10 10.70 1.25
N HIS A 169 15.16 10.24 0.01
CA HIS A 169 15.40 11.04 -1.18
C HIS A 169 14.44 10.68 -2.29
N ILE A 170 14.32 11.54 -3.30
CA ILE A 170 13.54 11.26 -4.51
C ILE A 170 14.32 10.29 -5.38
N HIS A 171 13.65 9.22 -5.78
CA HIS A 171 14.12 8.24 -6.75
C HIS A 171 13.18 8.21 -7.94
N GLN A 172 13.75 8.16 -9.14
CA GLN A 172 13.01 7.93 -10.38
C GLN A 172 13.15 6.48 -10.81
N GLY A 173 12.04 5.81 -11.08
CA GLY A 173 11.99 4.46 -11.60
C GLY A 173 11.23 4.37 -12.92
N SER A 174 11.25 3.19 -13.53
CA SER A 174 10.43 2.87 -14.69
C SER A 174 9.69 1.56 -14.45
N THR A 175 8.49 1.41 -15.02
CA THR A 175 7.75 0.15 -14.94
C THR A 175 8.40 -0.98 -15.74
N GLU A 176 9.23 -0.63 -16.72
CA GLU A 176 9.99 -1.60 -17.52
C GLU A 176 11.29 -2.04 -16.84
N ALA A 177 11.84 -1.21 -15.94
CA ALA A 177 13.12 -1.43 -15.30
C ALA A 177 12.99 -1.54 -13.77
N ARG A 178 13.42 -2.67 -13.22
CA ARG A 178 13.38 -2.94 -11.76
C ARG A 178 14.43 -2.19 -10.94
N HIS A 179 14.90 -1.05 -11.43
CA HIS A 179 15.92 -0.24 -10.78
C HIS A 179 15.49 1.22 -10.77
N THR A 180 15.78 1.91 -9.65
CA THR A 180 15.50 3.33 -9.49
C THR A 180 16.78 4.14 -9.35
N ILE A 181 16.79 5.34 -9.90
CA ILE A 181 17.93 6.26 -9.90
C ILE A 181 17.62 7.40 -8.93
N PRO A 182 18.50 7.70 -7.95
CA PRO A 182 18.30 8.84 -7.07
C PRO A 182 18.42 10.15 -7.84
N VAL A 183 17.45 11.04 -7.66
CA VAL A 183 17.39 12.38 -8.29
C VAL A 183 17.90 13.46 -7.33
N THR A 184 17.68 13.26 -6.04
CA THR A 184 18.21 14.12 -4.96
C THR A 184 19.20 13.35 -4.11
N PHE A 185 20.18 14.04 -3.52
CA PHE A 185 21.18 13.45 -2.64
C PHE A 185 21.70 14.51 -1.66
N GLY A 186 22.18 14.05 -0.50
CA GLY A 186 22.85 14.86 0.52
C GLY A 186 22.42 14.49 1.94
N SER A 187 22.96 15.19 2.93
CA SER A 187 22.65 14.92 4.34
C SER A 187 21.37 15.65 4.80
N TYR A 188 20.27 15.50 4.04
CA TYR A 188 18.95 16.06 4.33
C TYR A 188 17.84 15.10 3.87
N SER A 189 16.63 15.26 4.41
CA SER A 189 15.49 14.41 4.07
C SER A 189 14.47 15.12 3.20
N VAL A 190 13.98 14.43 2.18
CA VAL A 190 12.78 14.83 1.45
C VAL A 190 11.57 14.26 2.20
N PHE A 191 10.62 15.12 2.55
CA PHE A 191 9.43 14.74 3.32
C PHE A 191 8.24 14.32 2.46
N SER A 192 8.03 15.00 1.34
CA SER A 192 6.90 14.73 0.45
C SER A 192 7.20 15.21 -0.97
N ILE A 193 6.52 14.61 -1.95
CA ILE A 193 6.47 15.09 -3.32
C ILE A 193 5.09 15.72 -3.52
N VAL A 194 5.04 17.01 -3.80
CA VAL A 194 3.77 17.77 -3.87
C VAL A 194 3.07 17.66 -5.22
N GLY A 195 3.80 17.26 -6.27
CA GLY A 195 3.27 17.13 -7.62
C GLY A 195 4.39 16.89 -8.62
N TRP A 196 4.00 16.56 -9.85
CA TRP A 196 4.88 16.37 -10.99
C TRP A 196 4.28 17.11 -12.18
N ASP A 197 4.98 18.12 -12.68
CA ASP A 197 4.63 18.83 -13.92
C ASP A 197 5.16 18.03 -15.13
N THR A 198 4.24 17.64 -16.01
CA THR A 198 4.47 16.76 -17.16
C THR A 198 4.40 17.51 -18.47
#